data_AF-A0A952DTZ5-F1
#
_entry.id   AF-A0A952DTZ5-F1
#
_cell.length_a   1.000
_cell.length_b   1.000
_cell.length_c   1.000
_cell.angle_alpha   90.00
_cell.angle_beta   90.00
_cell.angle_gamma   90.00
#
_symmetry.space_group_name_H-M   'P 1'
#
loop_
_entity.id
_entity.type
_entity.pdbx_description
1 polymer ?
#
loop_
_entity_poly.entity_id
_entity_poly.type
_entity_poly.pdbx_seq_one_letter_code
_entity_poly.pdbx_strand_id
1 'polypeptide(L)'
;MTKPHNSFLLIGVVAFLLIGIVSAGSYLFLRTQRSSSNSNMPLENLPDGSLGQACTMEAKICPDGTAVGRTGPNCEFAPCPGEAGGEVPTCPVANLRITNPEPVEKVTFPLRVSGVVDNRTNSSCTWGVFEAQAGTMVLADEDGTELGRGVLATTGEWMTTGPISVDGTVTLTRQPTGKNLVLTITEEDPRGMNTPKQLVVPLLVE
;
A
#
# COMPACT_ATOMS: atom_id res chain seq x y z
N MET A 1 81.27 19.66 18.72
CA MET A 1 80.05 19.49 19.52
C MET A 1 79.14 20.70 19.32
N THR A 2 78.22 20.67 18.37
CA THR A 2 77.26 21.76 18.11
C THR A 2 75.88 21.32 18.58
N LYS A 3 75.44 21.90 19.69
CA LYS A 3 74.18 21.62 20.41
C LYS A 3 73.01 22.27 19.65
N PRO A 4 71.95 21.54 19.24
CA PRO A 4 70.92 22.09 18.37
C PRO A 4 69.88 22.87 19.18
N HIS A 5 70.13 24.16 19.42
CA HIS A 5 69.19 25.07 20.10
C HIS A 5 67.94 25.38 19.26
N ASN A 6 68.00 25.25 17.92
CA ASN A 6 66.88 25.59 17.03
C ASN A 6 65.85 24.47 16.87
N SER A 7 66.17 23.22 17.22
CA SER A 7 65.26 22.08 17.04
C SER A 7 64.12 22.09 18.06
N PHE A 8 64.39 22.43 19.32
CA PHE A 8 63.35 22.57 20.35
C PHE A 8 62.39 23.73 20.04
N LEU A 9 62.90 24.82 19.46
CA LEU A 9 62.07 25.96 19.06
C LEU A 9 61.18 25.60 17.87
N LEU A 10 61.71 24.85 16.88
CA LEU A 10 60.93 24.35 15.75
C LEU A 10 59.84 23.35 16.18
N ILE A 11 60.15 22.43 17.08
CA ILE A 11 59.17 21.46 17.61
C ILE A 11 58.07 22.20 18.38
N GLY A 12 58.43 23.22 19.17
CA GLY A 12 57.46 24.07 19.86
C GLY A 12 56.52 24.80 18.90
N VAL A 13 57.05 25.44 17.87
CA VAL A 13 56.24 26.17 16.86
C VAL A 13 55.32 25.22 16.10
N VAL A 14 55.81 24.05 15.69
CA VAL A 14 54.98 23.04 15.00
C VAL A 14 53.88 22.51 15.93
N ALA A 15 54.18 22.24 17.20
CA ALA A 15 53.18 21.82 18.17
C ALA A 15 52.08 22.87 18.39
N PHE A 16 52.45 24.15 18.51
CA PHE A 16 51.48 25.24 18.63
C PHE A 16 50.58 25.39 17.40
N LEU A 17 51.14 25.24 16.19
CA LEU A 17 50.37 25.29 14.95
C LEU A 17 49.38 24.12 14.84
N LEU A 18 49.80 22.90 15.20
CA LEU A 18 48.92 21.72 15.18
C LEU A 18 47.78 21.84 16.20
N ILE A 19 48.06 22.34 17.41
CA ILE A 19 47.02 22.57 18.43
C ILE A 19 46.03 23.64 17.96
N GLY A 20 46.51 24.70 17.31
CA GLY A 20 45.67 25.74 16.70
C GLY A 20 44.75 25.19 15.60
N ILE A 21 45.26 24.32 14.73
CA ILE A 21 44.49 23.70 13.64
C ILE A 21 43.44 22.72 14.19
N VAL A 22 43.78 21.90 15.18
CA VAL A 22 42.85 20.94 15.80
C VAL A 22 41.74 21.66 16.56
N SER A 23 42.08 22.72 17.31
CA SER A 23 41.09 23.51 18.05
C SER A 23 40.17 24.31 17.13
N ALA A 24 40.69 24.95 16.09
CA ALA A 24 39.88 25.64 15.08
C ALA A 24 38.98 24.66 14.29
N GLY A 25 39.53 23.51 13.89
CA GLY A 25 38.79 22.45 13.21
C GLY A 25 37.67 21.86 14.08
N SER A 26 37.95 21.54 15.34
CA SER A 26 36.92 21.07 16.28
C SER A 26 35.87 22.13 16.56
N TYR A 27 36.24 23.41 16.66
CA TYR A 27 35.28 24.50 16.86
C TYR A 27 34.35 24.69 15.64
N LEU A 28 34.91 24.61 14.42
CA LEU A 28 34.11 24.65 13.19
C LEU A 28 33.23 23.40 13.04
N PHE A 29 33.73 22.21 13.39
CA PHE A 29 32.97 20.95 13.38
C PHE A 29 31.84 20.95 14.41
N LEU A 30 32.07 21.48 15.61
CA LEU A 30 31.01 21.68 16.61
C LEU A 30 29.98 22.72 16.14
N ARG A 31 30.38 23.72 15.34
CA ARG A 31 29.42 24.67 14.72
C ARG A 31 28.59 24.03 13.61
N THR A 32 29.16 23.15 12.77
CA THR A 32 28.40 22.47 11.70
C THR A 32 27.52 21.35 12.24
N GLN A 33 27.97 20.60 13.24
CA GLN A 33 27.18 19.56 13.93
C GLN A 33 26.04 20.14 14.78
N ARG A 34 26.07 21.43 15.15
CA ARG A 34 24.96 22.07 15.90
C ARG A 34 23.72 22.37 15.04
N SER A 35 23.74 21.99 13.76
CA SER A 35 22.56 22.02 12.88
C SER A 35 22.00 20.62 12.62
N SER A 36 21.55 19.94 13.68
CA SER A 36 20.15 19.54 13.88
C SER A 36 20.02 18.55 15.05
N SER A 37 20.05 19.09 16.27
CA SER A 37 19.30 18.51 17.38
C SER A 37 18.84 19.65 18.27
N ASN A 38 17.98 20.50 17.69
CA ASN A 38 17.12 21.34 18.50
C ASN A 38 15.97 20.45 18.98
N SER A 39 16.19 19.73 20.08
CA SER A 39 15.16 18.93 20.75
C SER A 39 14.26 19.82 21.61
N ASN A 40 13.65 20.83 20.99
CA ASN A 40 12.55 21.60 21.54
C ASN A 40 11.41 21.57 20.52
N MET A 41 10.84 20.37 20.34
CA MET A 41 9.51 20.19 19.78
C MET A 41 8.56 20.07 20.98
N PRO A 42 7.47 20.86 21.06
CA PRO A 42 6.52 20.75 22.15
C PRO A 42 5.95 19.33 22.20
N LEU A 43 6.14 18.66 23.34
CA LEU A 43 5.55 17.35 23.64
C LEU A 43 4.06 17.54 23.92
N GLU A 44 3.29 17.86 22.90
CA GLU A 44 1.84 18.00 23.07
C GLU A 44 1.02 17.53 21.86
N ASN A 45 1.59 16.78 20.91
CA ASN A 45 0.84 16.10 19.83
C ASN A 45 1.63 14.97 19.12
N LEU A 46 2.11 13.96 19.84
CA LEU A 46 2.53 12.68 19.24
C LEU A 46 1.45 11.64 19.60
N PRO A 47 0.75 11.04 18.62
CA PRO A 47 -0.18 9.96 18.91
C PRO A 47 0.63 8.78 19.45
N ASP A 48 0.34 8.45 20.70
CA ASP A 48 0.81 7.28 21.43
C ASP A 48 0.52 6.02 20.60
N GLY A 49 1.54 5.26 20.22
CA GLY A 49 1.35 4.06 19.39
C GLY A 49 2.55 3.52 18.59
N SER A 50 3.79 3.96 18.84
CA SER A 50 4.97 3.39 18.15
C SER A 50 6.05 2.82 19.09
N LEU A 51 5.66 2.34 20.26
CA LEU A 51 6.38 1.23 20.87
C LEU A 51 5.78 -0.03 20.26
N GLY A 52 6.56 -0.79 19.47
CA GLY A 52 6.09 -2.01 18.83
C GLY A 52 5.41 -2.94 19.84
N GLN A 53 4.08 -2.85 19.91
CA GLN A 53 3.29 -3.64 20.82
C GLN A 53 3.31 -5.06 20.27
N ALA A 54 3.89 -5.98 21.03
CA ALA A 54 3.83 -7.39 20.70
C ALA A 54 2.38 -7.84 20.86
N CYS A 55 1.70 -8.05 19.74
CA CYS A 55 0.32 -8.53 19.73
C CYS A 55 0.25 -10.01 20.14
N THR A 56 -0.85 -10.40 20.76
CA THR A 56 -1.11 -11.80 21.10
C THR A 56 -1.25 -12.64 19.82
N MET A 57 -0.80 -13.90 19.87
CA MET A 57 -0.84 -14.86 18.74
C MET A 57 -2.24 -15.47 18.52
N GLU A 58 -3.29 -14.72 18.80
CA GLU A 58 -4.65 -15.18 18.61
C GLU A 58 -5.00 -15.16 17.12
N ALA A 59 -5.86 -16.10 16.70
CA ALA A 59 -6.37 -16.17 15.34
C ALA A 59 -7.90 -16.06 15.34
N LYS A 60 -8.44 -15.22 14.46
CA LYS A 60 -9.87 -15.14 14.14
C LYS A 60 -10.12 -16.02 12.91
N ILE A 61 -11.11 -16.91 13.00
CA ILE A 61 -11.55 -17.71 11.84
C ILE A 61 -12.53 -16.88 11.01
N CYS A 62 -12.27 -16.84 9.71
CA CYS A 62 -13.04 -16.12 8.73
C CYS A 62 -14.19 -16.97 8.14
N PRO A 63 -15.23 -16.35 7.54
CA PRO A 63 -16.35 -17.09 6.93
C PRO A 63 -15.93 -18.04 5.79
N ASP A 64 -14.79 -17.76 5.16
CA ASP A 64 -14.16 -18.60 4.14
C ASP A 64 -13.34 -19.77 4.72
N GLY A 65 -13.22 -19.85 6.05
CA GLY A 65 -12.44 -20.86 6.77
C GLY A 65 -10.97 -20.52 6.98
N THR A 66 -10.49 -19.37 6.50
CA THR A 66 -9.12 -18.91 6.75
C THR A 66 -8.95 -18.36 8.16
N ALA A 67 -7.70 -18.17 8.60
CA ALA A 67 -7.38 -17.66 9.93
C ALA A 67 -6.52 -16.39 9.82
N VAL A 68 -6.92 -15.32 10.50
CA VAL A 68 -6.24 -14.01 10.51
C VAL A 68 -5.77 -13.64 11.91
N GLY A 69 -4.55 -13.10 12.02
CA GLY A 69 -3.93 -12.70 13.28
C GLY A 69 -4.17 -11.23 13.63
N ARG A 70 -3.75 -10.80 14.82
CA ARG A 70 -3.78 -9.39 15.22
C ARG A 70 -2.66 -8.57 14.58
N THR A 71 -2.94 -7.32 14.21
CA THR A 71 -2.03 -6.37 13.57
C THR A 71 -2.29 -4.93 14.04
N GLY A 72 -1.38 -4.01 13.73
CA GLY A 72 -1.50 -2.58 14.02
C GLY A 72 -1.21 -2.18 15.47
N PRO A 73 -1.20 -0.86 15.76
CA PRO A 73 -0.80 -0.31 17.05
C PRO A 73 -1.78 -0.63 18.20
N ASN A 74 -3.00 -1.06 17.88
CA ASN A 74 -4.02 -1.48 18.85
C ASN A 74 -4.18 -3.02 18.92
N CYS A 75 -3.36 -3.78 18.19
CA CYS A 75 -3.45 -5.24 18.11
C CYS A 75 -4.86 -5.76 17.77
N GLU A 76 -5.48 -5.20 16.74
CA GLU A 76 -6.80 -5.63 16.25
C GLU A 76 -6.65 -6.74 15.22
N PHE A 77 -7.64 -7.60 15.05
CA PHE A 77 -7.57 -8.65 14.02
C PHE A 77 -7.44 -8.02 12.63
N ALA A 78 -6.48 -8.52 11.85
CA ALA A 78 -6.45 -8.29 10.43
C ALA A 78 -7.80 -8.74 9.84
N PRO A 79 -8.30 -8.04 8.83
CA PRO A 79 -9.58 -8.37 8.23
C PRO A 79 -9.49 -9.66 7.42
N CYS A 80 -10.61 -10.34 7.26
CA CYS A 80 -10.67 -11.59 6.51
C CYS A 80 -10.40 -11.38 5.02
N PRO A 81 -9.96 -12.41 4.28
CA PRO A 81 -9.92 -12.34 2.82
C PRO A 81 -11.30 -11.98 2.27
N GLY A 82 -11.39 -10.89 1.51
CA GLY A 82 -12.66 -10.29 1.05
C GLY A 82 -13.22 -9.16 1.93
N GLU A 83 -12.67 -8.96 3.13
CA GLU A 83 -12.80 -7.75 3.93
C GLU A 83 -11.52 -6.92 3.69
N ALA A 84 -11.52 -5.98 2.75
CA ALA A 84 -10.33 -5.15 2.51
C ALA A 84 -10.04 -4.26 3.75
N GLY A 85 -8.83 -4.36 4.29
CA GLY A 85 -8.36 -3.60 5.44
C GLY A 85 -7.89 -2.20 5.10
N GLY A 86 -8.32 -1.25 5.93
CA GLY A 86 -7.97 0.17 5.86
C GLY A 86 -9.20 0.99 5.46
N GLU A 87 -9.83 1.62 6.45
CA GLU A 87 -10.93 2.60 6.37
C GLU A 87 -11.44 2.93 4.95
N VAL A 88 -12.33 2.08 4.41
CA VAL A 88 -13.22 2.40 3.29
C VAL A 88 -14.64 2.50 3.85
N PRO A 89 -15.42 3.56 3.57
CA PRO A 89 -16.76 3.71 4.10
C PRO A 89 -17.65 2.53 3.68
N THR A 90 -18.14 1.80 4.70
CA THR A 90 -19.30 0.90 4.73
C THR A 90 -19.78 0.34 3.38
N CYS A 91 -18.97 -0.51 2.73
CA CYS A 91 -19.48 -1.61 1.92
C CYS A 91 -18.35 -2.61 1.58
N PRO A 92 -18.12 -3.64 2.42
CA PRO A 92 -17.04 -4.61 2.18
C PRO A 92 -17.32 -5.56 1.00
N VAL A 93 -18.59 -5.74 0.61
CA VAL A 93 -18.98 -6.56 -0.54
C VAL A 93 -20.07 -5.83 -1.32
N ALA A 94 -19.64 -4.98 -2.25
CA ALA A 94 -20.59 -4.42 -3.19
C ALA A 94 -21.16 -5.54 -4.06
N ASN A 95 -22.40 -5.40 -4.52
CA ASN A 95 -23.16 -6.44 -5.23
C ASN A 95 -22.56 -6.89 -6.58
N LEU A 96 -21.30 -6.57 -6.88
CA LEU A 96 -20.49 -7.18 -7.92
C LEU A 96 -19.77 -8.41 -7.35
N ARG A 97 -19.98 -9.56 -7.99
CA ARG A 97 -19.24 -10.80 -7.72
C ARG A 97 -18.46 -11.22 -8.97
N ILE A 98 -17.15 -11.41 -8.82
CA ILE A 98 -16.33 -12.06 -9.85
C ILE A 98 -16.53 -13.57 -9.76
N THR A 99 -16.82 -14.20 -10.89
CA THR A 99 -17.01 -15.65 -11.04
C THR A 99 -15.81 -16.31 -11.72
N ASN A 100 -14.99 -15.54 -12.42
CA ASN A 100 -13.73 -15.99 -13.01
C ASN A 100 -12.79 -14.79 -13.17
N PRO A 101 -11.51 -14.87 -12.79
CA PRO A 101 -10.91 -15.94 -11.98
C PRO A 101 -11.44 -15.98 -10.54
N GLU A 102 -11.28 -17.11 -9.86
CA GLU A 102 -11.52 -17.22 -8.43
C GLU A 102 -10.37 -16.58 -7.61
N PRO A 103 -10.63 -16.14 -6.37
CA PRO A 103 -9.57 -15.63 -5.50
C PRO A 103 -8.45 -16.65 -5.31
N VAL A 104 -7.21 -16.19 -5.39
CA VAL A 104 -5.97 -16.98 -5.23
C VAL A 104 -5.78 -18.02 -6.36
N GLU A 105 -6.50 -17.88 -7.48
CA GLU A 105 -6.32 -18.71 -8.66
C GLU A 105 -5.04 -18.32 -9.42
N LYS A 106 -4.37 -19.33 -10.00
CA LYS A 106 -3.27 -19.13 -10.95
C LYS A 106 -3.82 -18.72 -12.31
N VAL A 107 -3.43 -17.56 -12.81
CA VAL A 107 -3.98 -16.99 -14.04
C VAL A 107 -2.95 -16.89 -15.17
N THR A 108 -3.46 -17.02 -16.39
CA THR A 108 -2.71 -16.80 -17.64
C THR A 108 -3.17 -15.53 -18.35
N PHE A 109 -2.33 -15.00 -19.25
CA PHE A 109 -2.62 -13.75 -19.96
C PHE A 109 -2.95 -13.98 -21.44
N PRO A 110 -3.89 -13.21 -22.03
CA PRO A 110 -4.61 -12.09 -21.44
C PRO A 110 -5.66 -12.51 -20.40
N LEU A 111 -5.73 -11.77 -19.29
CA LEU A 111 -6.56 -12.14 -18.14
C LEU A 111 -8.03 -11.84 -18.44
N ARG A 112 -8.83 -12.90 -18.60
CA ARG A 112 -10.29 -12.79 -18.76
C ARG A 112 -10.96 -12.73 -17.41
N VAL A 113 -11.81 -11.72 -17.22
CA VAL A 113 -12.57 -11.51 -15.99
C VAL A 113 -14.05 -11.60 -16.33
N SER A 114 -14.81 -12.33 -15.52
CA SER A 114 -16.26 -12.47 -15.66
C SER A 114 -16.91 -12.40 -14.29
N GLY A 115 -18.13 -11.90 -14.25
CA GLY A 115 -18.85 -11.73 -13.00
C GLY A 115 -20.32 -11.41 -13.19
N VAL A 116 -20.96 -11.14 -12.08
CA VAL A 116 -22.39 -10.78 -12.02
C VAL A 116 -22.56 -9.62 -11.07
N VAL A 117 -23.33 -8.61 -11.49
CA VAL A 117 -23.87 -7.59 -10.61
C VAL A 117 -25.31 -7.99 -10.25
N ASP A 118 -25.60 -8.20 -8.96
CA ASP A 118 -26.96 -8.50 -8.48
C ASP A 118 -27.38 -7.55 -7.35
N ASN A 119 -28.02 -6.44 -7.71
CA ASN A 119 -28.40 -5.42 -6.73
C ASN A 119 -29.56 -5.81 -5.79
N ARG A 120 -30.11 -7.03 -5.92
CA ARG A 120 -31.20 -7.54 -5.08
C ARG A 120 -30.68 -8.19 -3.80
N THR A 121 -29.42 -8.60 -3.76
CA THR A 121 -28.83 -9.31 -2.62
C THR A 121 -28.56 -8.38 -1.43
N ASN A 122 -28.22 -7.12 -1.70
CA ASN A 122 -27.99 -6.13 -0.67
C ASN A 122 -28.42 -4.73 -1.12
N SER A 123 -29.58 -4.26 -0.66
CA SER A 123 -30.09 -2.93 -1.01
C SER A 123 -29.31 -1.78 -0.36
N SER A 124 -28.57 -2.03 0.72
CA SER A 124 -27.74 -1.00 1.36
C SER A 124 -26.38 -0.83 0.68
N CYS A 125 -26.00 -1.73 -0.23
CA CYS A 125 -24.80 -1.57 -1.03
C CYS A 125 -24.96 -2.13 -2.44
N THR A 126 -25.45 -1.28 -3.33
CA THR A 126 -25.54 -1.58 -4.75
C THR A 126 -24.20 -1.40 -5.46
N TRP A 127 -24.04 -2.02 -6.62
CA TRP A 127 -22.98 -1.70 -7.59
C TRP A 127 -23.63 -1.09 -8.83
N GLY A 128 -23.15 0.09 -9.21
CA GLY A 128 -23.62 0.87 -10.33
C GLY A 128 -23.10 0.31 -11.64
N VAL A 129 -23.97 0.37 -12.65
CA VAL A 129 -23.60 0.12 -14.04
C VAL A 129 -23.97 1.38 -14.81
N PHE A 130 -23.01 1.95 -15.51
CA PHE A 130 -23.18 3.17 -16.29
C PHE A 130 -22.67 2.90 -17.70
N GLU A 131 -23.41 3.34 -18.73
CA GLU A 131 -23.02 3.16 -20.13
C GLU A 131 -22.60 1.73 -20.50
N ALA A 132 -23.35 0.73 -20.00
CA ALA A 132 -23.06 -0.69 -20.20
C ALA A 132 -21.71 -1.17 -19.62
N GLN A 133 -21.15 -0.43 -18.66
CA GLN A 133 -19.91 -0.75 -17.94
C GLN A 133 -20.17 -0.89 -16.45
N ALA A 134 -19.66 -1.96 -15.85
CA ALA A 134 -19.66 -2.14 -14.41
C ALA A 134 -18.43 -1.48 -13.76
N GLY A 135 -17.34 -1.24 -14.50
CA GLY A 135 -16.22 -0.49 -13.97
C GLY A 135 -14.90 -0.73 -14.70
N THR A 136 -13.87 -0.11 -14.17
CA THR A 136 -12.50 -0.24 -14.68
C THR A 136 -11.73 -1.30 -13.89
N MET A 137 -10.88 -2.04 -14.57
CA MET A 137 -10.04 -3.07 -13.98
C MET A 137 -8.58 -2.66 -14.07
N VAL A 138 -7.88 -2.77 -12.94
CA VAL A 138 -6.44 -2.55 -12.84
C VAL A 138 -5.83 -3.81 -12.25
N LEU A 139 -4.83 -4.36 -12.92
CA LEU A 139 -4.03 -5.46 -12.38
C LEU A 139 -2.67 -4.90 -11.96
N ALA A 140 -2.30 -5.16 -10.71
CA ALA A 140 -1.02 -4.77 -10.14
C ALA A 140 -0.27 -5.99 -9.59
N ASP A 141 1.04 -5.85 -9.49
CA ASP A 141 1.93 -6.76 -8.75
C ASP A 141 1.81 -6.51 -7.23
N GLU A 142 2.45 -7.34 -6.42
CA GLU A 142 2.44 -7.25 -4.95
C GLU A 142 2.98 -5.91 -4.43
N ASP A 143 3.90 -5.28 -5.17
CA ASP A 143 4.49 -3.98 -4.84
C ASP A 143 3.62 -2.79 -5.25
N GLY A 144 2.44 -3.03 -5.84
CA GLY A 144 1.54 -2.00 -6.35
C GLY A 144 1.88 -1.50 -7.75
N THR A 145 2.89 -2.07 -8.42
CA THR A 145 3.21 -1.75 -9.81
C THR A 145 2.08 -2.20 -10.72
N GLU A 146 1.49 -1.26 -11.44
CA GLU A 146 0.47 -1.58 -12.45
C GLU A 146 1.07 -2.40 -13.61
N LEU A 147 0.45 -3.55 -13.87
CA LEU A 147 0.81 -4.48 -14.92
C LEU A 147 -0.09 -4.36 -16.15
N GLY A 148 -1.34 -3.95 -15.98
CA GLY A 148 -2.31 -3.85 -17.06
C GLY A 148 -3.65 -3.29 -16.64
N ARG A 149 -4.48 -2.97 -17.65
CA ARG A 149 -5.84 -2.45 -17.44
C ARG A 149 -6.85 -3.12 -18.37
N GLY A 150 -8.12 -3.02 -17.98
CA GLY A 150 -9.26 -3.42 -18.78
C GLY A 150 -10.52 -2.71 -18.33
N VAL A 151 -11.62 -3.00 -19.03
CA VAL A 151 -12.97 -2.56 -18.66
C VAL A 151 -13.82 -3.79 -18.44
N LEU A 152 -14.62 -3.78 -17.38
CA LEU A 152 -15.61 -4.79 -17.09
C LEU A 152 -16.96 -4.30 -17.65
N ALA A 153 -17.32 -4.81 -18.83
CA ALA A 153 -18.51 -4.42 -19.57
C ALA A 153 -19.65 -5.42 -19.36
N THR A 154 -20.87 -5.00 -19.66
CA THR A 154 -22.05 -5.87 -19.61
C THR A 154 -22.12 -6.71 -20.89
N THR A 155 -22.52 -7.98 -20.77
CA THR A 155 -22.65 -8.89 -21.92
C THR A 155 -24.05 -8.86 -22.55
N GLY A 156 -24.95 -8.02 -22.06
CA GLY A 156 -26.36 -7.98 -22.48
C GLY A 156 -27.12 -6.82 -21.84
N GLU A 157 -28.44 -6.99 -21.70
CA GLU A 157 -29.31 -5.98 -21.12
C GLU A 157 -28.93 -5.66 -19.67
N TRP A 158 -28.64 -4.39 -19.39
CA TRP A 158 -28.15 -3.94 -18.09
C TRP A 158 -29.11 -3.00 -17.36
N MET A 159 -30.05 -2.36 -18.07
CA MET A 159 -31.12 -1.56 -17.48
C MET A 159 -32.27 -2.45 -16.98
N THR A 160 -31.93 -3.48 -16.21
CA THR A 160 -32.90 -4.47 -15.72
C THR A 160 -32.93 -4.47 -14.19
N THR A 161 -34.00 -5.05 -13.63
CA THR A 161 -34.11 -5.30 -12.20
C THR A 161 -33.47 -6.64 -11.78
N GLY A 162 -32.96 -7.41 -12.74
CA GLY A 162 -32.35 -8.72 -12.51
C GLY A 162 -30.83 -8.67 -12.44
N PRO A 163 -30.16 -9.83 -12.31
CA PRO A 163 -28.72 -9.92 -12.38
C PRO A 163 -28.19 -9.47 -13.75
N ILE A 164 -27.09 -8.73 -13.74
CA ILE A 164 -26.42 -8.24 -14.93
C ILE A 164 -25.11 -9.01 -15.08
N SER A 165 -24.96 -9.75 -16.17
CA SER A 165 -23.71 -10.45 -16.47
C SER A 165 -22.69 -9.49 -17.05
N VAL A 166 -21.44 -9.62 -16.58
CA VAL A 166 -20.35 -8.74 -16.97
C VAL A 166 -19.11 -9.54 -17.32
N ASP A 167 -18.36 -9.07 -18.30
CA ASP A 167 -17.08 -9.64 -18.71
C ASP A 167 -16.09 -8.57 -19.18
N GLY A 168 -14.83 -8.95 -19.25
CA GLY A 168 -13.77 -8.05 -19.62
C GLY A 168 -12.45 -8.78 -19.79
N THR A 169 -11.47 -8.08 -20.36
CA THR A 169 -10.11 -8.60 -20.49
C THR A 169 -9.13 -7.54 -20.04
N VAL A 170 -8.22 -7.92 -19.16
CA VAL A 170 -7.08 -7.09 -18.78
C VAL A 170 -5.94 -7.32 -19.76
N THR A 171 -5.49 -6.25 -20.39
CA THR A 171 -4.33 -6.28 -21.30
C THR A 171 -3.10 -5.83 -20.54
N LEU A 172 -2.06 -6.67 -20.55
CA LEU A 172 -0.79 -6.35 -19.91
C LEU A 172 -0.02 -5.29 -20.71
N THR A 173 0.48 -4.29 -20.01
CA THR A 173 1.47 -3.33 -20.48
C THR A 173 2.86 -3.65 -19.94
N ARG A 174 2.94 -4.44 -18.86
CA ARG A 174 4.18 -4.93 -18.23
C ARG A 174 4.02 -6.39 -17.80
N GLN A 175 5.15 -7.11 -17.75
CA GLN A 175 5.19 -8.48 -17.23
C GLN A 175 5.23 -8.46 -15.69
N PRO A 176 4.56 -9.40 -15.02
CA PRO A 176 4.68 -9.57 -13.57
C PRO A 176 6.12 -9.87 -13.17
N THR A 177 6.54 -9.34 -12.02
CA THR A 177 7.84 -9.65 -11.40
C THR A 177 7.68 -10.50 -10.14
N GLY A 178 6.56 -10.34 -9.43
CA GLY A 178 6.15 -11.16 -8.31
C GLY A 178 5.27 -12.35 -8.70
N LYS A 179 4.87 -13.12 -7.69
CA LYS A 179 3.94 -14.25 -7.82
C LYS A 179 2.51 -13.88 -7.47
N ASN A 180 2.35 -12.86 -6.63
CA ASN A 180 1.06 -12.40 -6.14
C ASN A 180 0.61 -11.21 -6.99
N LEU A 181 -0.65 -11.25 -7.39
CA LEU A 181 -1.28 -10.22 -8.19
C LEU A 181 -2.49 -9.69 -7.45
N VAL A 182 -2.80 -8.43 -7.71
CA VAL A 182 -3.99 -7.77 -7.17
C VAL A 182 -4.80 -7.21 -8.33
N LEU A 183 -5.98 -7.78 -8.55
CA LEU A 183 -6.97 -7.25 -9.49
C LEU A 183 -7.93 -6.35 -8.72
N THR A 184 -7.91 -5.05 -9.05
CA THR A 184 -8.83 -4.06 -8.49
C THR A 184 -9.84 -3.66 -9.54
N ILE A 185 -11.13 -3.85 -9.23
CA ILE A 185 -12.24 -3.35 -10.02
C ILE A 185 -12.79 -2.11 -9.32
N THR A 186 -12.88 -1.00 -10.05
CA THR A 186 -13.40 0.28 -9.54
C THR A 186 -14.69 0.61 -10.25
N GLU A 187 -15.77 0.80 -9.49
CA GLU A 187 -17.06 1.26 -10.01
C GLU A 187 -16.88 2.61 -10.71
N GLU A 188 -17.54 2.76 -11.87
CA GLU A 188 -17.56 4.03 -12.57
C GLU A 188 -18.58 5.00 -11.91
N ASP A 189 -18.07 6.06 -11.28
CA ASP A 189 -18.90 7.20 -10.81
C ASP A 189 -18.65 8.42 -11.71
N PRO A 190 -19.45 8.62 -12.78
CA PRO A 190 -19.27 9.73 -13.70
C PRO A 190 -19.52 11.10 -13.04
N ARG A 191 -20.22 11.14 -11.89
CA ARG A 191 -20.47 12.39 -11.17
C ARG A 191 -19.31 12.75 -10.24
N GLY A 192 -18.44 11.79 -9.90
CA GLY A 192 -17.31 11.98 -8.99
C GLY A 192 -17.70 12.53 -7.62
N MET A 193 -18.96 12.34 -7.20
CA MET A 193 -19.48 12.87 -5.95
C MET A 193 -19.38 11.88 -4.80
N ASN A 194 -19.13 10.60 -5.11
CA ASN A 194 -18.98 9.55 -4.11
C ASN A 194 -17.55 9.03 -4.09
N THR A 195 -17.16 8.46 -2.96
CA THR A 195 -15.97 7.61 -2.90
C THR A 195 -16.19 6.41 -3.82
N PRO A 196 -15.30 6.15 -4.80
CA PRO A 196 -15.50 5.06 -5.74
C PRO A 196 -15.46 3.72 -4.99
N LYS A 197 -16.49 2.89 -5.20
CA LYS A 197 -16.49 1.52 -4.64
C LYS A 197 -15.46 0.68 -5.38
N GLN A 198 -14.75 -0.15 -4.62
CA GLN A 198 -13.73 -1.03 -5.16
C GLN A 198 -13.97 -2.46 -4.72
N LEU A 199 -13.70 -3.39 -5.62
CA LEU A 199 -13.61 -4.82 -5.35
C LEU A 199 -12.18 -5.26 -5.63
N VAL A 200 -11.56 -5.92 -4.67
CA VAL A 200 -10.18 -6.41 -4.76
C VAL A 200 -10.20 -7.93 -4.82
N VAL A 201 -9.58 -8.50 -5.85
CA VAL A 201 -9.46 -9.94 -6.07
C VAL A 201 -7.98 -10.31 -6.07
N PRO A 202 -7.48 -11.02 -5.05
CA PRO A 202 -6.10 -11.52 -5.05
C PRO A 202 -5.97 -12.67 -6.05
N LEU A 203 -4.88 -12.71 -6.80
CA LEU A 203 -4.59 -13.71 -7.83
C LEU A 203 -3.13 -14.15 -7.76
N LEU A 204 -2.80 -15.25 -8.44
CA LEU A 204 -1.44 -15.75 -8.57
C LEU A 204 -1.03 -15.82 -10.04
N VAL A 205 0.24 -15.58 -10.34
CA VAL A 205 0.82 -15.89 -11.66
C VAL A 205 1.01 -17.41 -11.77
N GLU A 206 0.78 -17.97 -12.96
CA GLU A 206 1.05 -19.39 -13.25
C GLU A 206 2.49 -19.83 -12.95
#